data_AF-A0A2D8XEK3-F1
#
_entry.id   AF-A0A2D8XEK3-F1
#
_cell.length_a   1.000
_cell.length_b   1.000
_cell.length_c   1.000
_cell.angle_alpha   90.00
_cell.angle_beta   90.00
_cell.angle_gamma   90.00
#
_symmetry.space_group_name_H-M   'P 1'
#
loop_
_entity.id
_entity.type
_entity.pdbx_description
1 polymer ?
#
loop_
_entity_poly.entity_id
_entity_poly.type
_entity_poly.pdbx_seq_one_letter_code
_entity_poly.pdbx_strand_id
1 'polypeptide(L)'
;MAVINANCLAIYYDNVASQSKAGLLAPFANTTAALAGTSDDFAKVIVANADATSGENNVFVDYGAISGGGANFTSGLSDLVLVGAATSSTLDLSNTIEDVARDGSGGTLQESDQEWSIQAEGLIQNANDAGSGILDMARNKYYALVKFTIEKGVGTTNNYYGQVLIESASITGGVDEIATYSVTMRGVGAMLKA
;
A
#
# COMPACT_ATOMS: atom_id res chain seq x y z
N MET A 1 -7.09 -1.53 -29.75
CA MET A 1 -6.76 -0.13 -29.38
C MET A 1 -7.34 0.09 -28.00
N ALA A 2 -6.51 0.07 -26.95
CA ALA A 2 -6.96 0.32 -25.59
C ALA A 2 -6.15 1.49 -25.04
N VAL A 3 -6.68 2.69 -25.19
CA VAL A 3 -6.35 3.79 -24.30
C VAL A 3 -7.37 3.67 -23.17
N ILE A 4 -6.91 3.34 -21.97
CA ILE A 4 -7.77 3.47 -20.78
C ILE A 4 -7.14 4.53 -19.90
N ASN A 5 -7.95 5.56 -19.72
CA ASN A 5 -7.74 6.79 -19.01
C ASN A 5 -7.36 6.53 -17.53
N ALA A 6 -6.52 7.41 -16.99
CA ALA A 6 -6.28 7.67 -15.57
C ALA A 6 -5.93 6.46 -14.68
N ASN A 7 -4.66 6.03 -14.72
CA ASN A 7 -4.06 5.40 -13.55
C ASN A 7 -3.78 6.51 -12.53
N CYS A 8 -4.29 6.37 -11.31
CA CYS A 8 -4.04 7.33 -10.23
C CYS A 8 -3.42 6.63 -9.04
N LEU A 9 -2.24 7.10 -8.64
CA LEU A 9 -1.61 6.72 -7.38
C LEU A 9 -1.81 7.84 -6.36
N ALA A 10 -2.37 7.48 -5.21
CA ALA A 10 -2.44 8.33 -4.04
C ALA A 10 -1.54 7.77 -2.93
N ILE A 11 -0.72 8.65 -2.35
CA ILE A 11 0.20 8.32 -1.26
C ILE A 11 -0.34 8.94 0.03
N TYR A 12 -0.56 8.10 1.04
CA TYR A 12 -1.06 8.48 2.35
C TYR A 12 -0.05 8.14 3.44
N TYR A 13 -0.06 8.92 4.53
CA TYR A 13 0.69 8.59 5.74
C TYR A 13 -0.07 9.00 6.98
N ASP A 14 0.27 8.38 8.10
CA ASP A 14 -0.25 8.72 9.41
C ASP A 14 0.74 9.66 10.12
N ASN A 15 0.32 10.91 10.31
CA ASN A 15 1.14 12.04 10.76
C ASN A 15 1.87 11.80 12.10
N VAL A 16 1.36 10.93 12.99
CA VAL A 16 1.85 10.88 14.38
C VAL A 16 2.60 9.58 14.72
N ALA A 17 2.46 8.50 13.95
CA ALA A 17 2.98 7.18 14.33
C ALA A 17 3.53 6.29 13.18
N SER A 18 3.67 6.81 11.96
CA SER A 18 4.09 6.04 10.77
C SER A 18 5.53 5.47 10.80
N GLN A 19 6.26 5.48 11.92
CA GLN A 19 7.61 4.89 12.01
C GLN A 19 7.60 3.36 12.19
N SER A 20 6.44 2.78 12.50
CA SER A 20 6.28 1.34 12.67
C SER A 20 5.41 0.76 11.56
N LYS A 21 5.78 -0.41 11.05
CA LYS A 21 4.98 -1.18 10.10
C LYS A 21 3.62 -1.49 10.71
N ALA A 22 2.54 -1.30 9.96
CA ALA A 22 1.22 -1.75 10.40
C ALA A 22 1.13 -3.28 10.31
N GLY A 23 0.54 -3.90 11.34
CA GLY A 23 0.29 -5.34 11.33
C GLY A 23 -0.66 -5.71 10.19
N LEU A 24 -0.50 -6.91 9.64
CA LEU A 24 -1.49 -7.49 8.72
C LEU A 24 -2.28 -8.55 9.50
N LEU A 25 -3.58 -8.32 9.68
CA LEU A 25 -4.51 -9.31 10.21
C LEU A 25 -5.29 -9.92 9.06
N ALA A 26 -4.93 -11.14 8.72
CA ALA A 26 -5.57 -11.94 7.70
C ALA A 26 -5.54 -13.42 8.10
N PRO A 27 -6.50 -14.24 7.63
CA PRO A 27 -7.67 -13.86 6.84
C PRO A 27 -8.89 -13.53 7.72
N PHE A 28 -9.49 -12.35 7.57
CA PHE A 28 -10.74 -11.97 8.23
C PHE A 28 -11.73 -11.30 7.27
N ALA A 29 -12.98 -11.78 7.25
CA ALA A 29 -14.01 -11.28 6.34
C ALA A 29 -14.46 -9.84 6.60
N ASN A 30 -14.31 -9.36 7.84
CA ASN A 30 -14.67 -8.01 8.25
C ASN A 30 -13.93 -7.64 9.55
N THR A 31 -14.01 -6.36 9.94
CA THR A 31 -13.39 -5.84 11.17
C THR A 31 -13.93 -6.48 12.45
N THR A 32 -15.21 -6.87 12.49
CA THR A 32 -15.81 -7.60 13.62
C THR A 32 -15.20 -8.99 13.80
N ALA A 33 -14.98 -9.72 12.70
CA ALA A 33 -14.32 -11.01 12.72
C ALA A 33 -12.85 -10.88 13.13
N ALA A 34 -12.16 -9.83 12.67
CA ALA A 34 -10.79 -9.54 13.07
C ALA A 34 -10.69 -9.24 14.57
N LEU A 35 -11.63 -8.48 15.13
CA LEU A 35 -11.73 -8.21 16.57
C LEU A 35 -11.94 -9.49 17.37
N ALA A 36 -12.93 -10.32 16.99
CA ALA A 36 -13.21 -11.57 17.69
C ALA A 36 -12.05 -12.58 17.60
N GLY A 37 -11.25 -12.49 16.53
CA GLY A 37 -10.11 -13.37 16.28
C GLY A 37 -8.81 -12.92 16.93
N THR A 38 -8.78 -11.77 17.61
CA THR A 38 -7.57 -11.26 18.26
C THR A 38 -7.82 -10.85 19.70
N SER A 39 -6.86 -11.16 20.57
CA SER A 39 -6.82 -10.73 21.96
C SER A 39 -5.84 -9.58 22.19
N ASP A 40 -5.04 -9.26 21.17
CA ASP A 40 -3.95 -8.30 21.29
C ASP A 40 -4.39 -6.91 20.82
N ASP A 41 -3.80 -5.89 21.45
CA ASP A 41 -3.97 -4.51 21.03
C ASP A 41 -2.99 -4.18 19.91
N PHE A 42 -3.53 -3.64 18.82
CA PHE A 42 -2.75 -3.18 17.68
C PHE A 42 -2.94 -1.68 17.52
N ALA A 43 -1.84 -0.93 17.69
CA ALA A 43 -1.85 0.50 17.43
C ALA A 43 -2.19 0.82 15.97
N LYS A 44 -1.72 0.00 15.01
CA LYS A 44 -2.01 0.11 13.58
C LYS A 44 -2.09 -1.26 12.93
N VAL A 45 -3.18 -1.52 12.22
CA VAL A 45 -3.45 -2.80 11.59
C VAL A 45 -4.22 -2.64 10.28
N ILE A 46 -3.86 -3.46 9.32
CA ILE A 46 -4.62 -3.67 8.09
C ILE A 46 -5.37 -4.98 8.22
N VAL A 47 -6.69 -4.93 8.06
CA VAL A 47 -7.52 -6.12 8.00
C VAL A 47 -7.66 -6.54 6.55
N ALA A 48 -7.30 -7.78 6.26
CA ALA A 48 -7.48 -8.36 4.93
C ALA A 48 -8.25 -9.67 4.97
N ASN A 49 -9.10 -9.87 3.97
CA ASN A 49 -9.90 -11.07 3.78
C ASN A 49 -9.22 -12.01 2.77
N ALA A 50 -9.49 -13.31 2.89
CA ALA A 50 -9.33 -14.26 1.79
C ALA A 50 -10.73 -14.54 1.24
N ASP A 51 -11.02 -14.06 0.03
CA ASP A 51 -12.31 -14.34 -0.59
C ASP A 51 -12.30 -15.76 -1.17
N ALA A 52 -12.86 -16.69 -0.41
CA ALA A 52 -13.00 -18.09 -0.81
C ALA A 52 -13.83 -18.28 -2.10
N THR A 53 -14.61 -17.28 -2.52
CA THR A 53 -15.53 -17.35 -3.66
C THR A 53 -14.86 -16.95 -4.97
N SER A 54 -14.02 -15.93 -4.94
CA SER A 54 -13.22 -15.49 -6.11
C SER A 54 -11.87 -16.20 -6.20
N GLY A 55 -11.44 -16.86 -5.12
CA GLY A 55 -10.09 -17.40 -4.99
C GLY A 55 -9.02 -16.31 -4.82
N GLU A 56 -9.43 -15.06 -4.61
CA GLU A 56 -8.53 -13.95 -4.33
C GLU A 56 -8.13 -13.97 -2.85
N ASN A 57 -6.84 -14.16 -2.60
CA ASN A 57 -6.24 -13.89 -1.30
C ASN A 57 -5.93 -12.40 -1.20
N ASN A 58 -5.88 -11.87 0.02
CA ASN A 58 -5.43 -10.50 0.31
C ASN A 58 -6.39 -9.40 -0.18
N VAL A 59 -7.68 -9.51 0.13
CA VAL A 59 -8.66 -8.45 -0.12
C VAL A 59 -8.62 -7.42 1.01
N PHE A 60 -8.32 -6.15 0.72
CA PHE A 60 -8.30 -5.08 1.72
C PHE A 60 -9.71 -4.81 2.26
N VAL A 61 -9.85 -4.84 3.58
CA VAL A 61 -11.12 -4.56 4.26
C VAL A 61 -11.09 -3.16 4.89
N ASP A 62 -10.14 -2.91 5.79
CA ASP A 62 -10.03 -1.64 6.52
C ASP A 62 -8.63 -1.45 7.10
N TYR A 63 -8.31 -0.21 7.49
CA TYR A 63 -7.10 0.18 8.20
C TYR A 63 -7.47 0.93 9.47
N GLY A 64 -6.86 0.58 10.60
CA GLY A 64 -7.21 1.20 11.87
C GLY A 64 -6.40 0.70 13.05
N ALA A 65 -6.97 0.83 14.24
CA ALA A 65 -6.41 0.35 15.49
C ALA A 65 -7.37 -0.60 16.19
N ILE A 66 -6.82 -1.60 16.87
CA ILE A 66 -7.56 -2.49 17.78
C ILE A 66 -7.09 -2.16 19.20
N SER A 67 -8.05 -1.89 20.09
CA SER A 67 -7.75 -1.49 21.47
C SER A 67 -8.69 -2.15 22.48
N GLY A 68 -8.22 -2.24 23.73
CA GLY A 68 -8.99 -2.78 24.83
C GLY A 68 -9.01 -4.31 24.89
N GLY A 69 -7.92 -4.96 24.48
CA GLY A 69 -7.78 -6.42 24.40
C GLY A 69 -8.63 -7.04 23.30
N GLY A 70 -8.71 -6.40 22.13
CA GLY A 70 -9.55 -6.90 21.02
C GLY A 70 -11.03 -6.47 21.05
N ALA A 71 -11.40 -5.54 21.93
CA ALA A 71 -12.81 -5.18 22.15
C ALA A 71 -13.36 -4.14 21.16
N ASN A 72 -12.53 -3.22 20.66
CA ASN A 72 -12.96 -2.14 19.77
C ASN A 72 -12.01 -1.95 18.58
N PHE A 73 -12.58 -1.83 17.38
CA PHE A 73 -11.88 -1.41 16.16
C PHE A 73 -12.20 0.04 15.87
N THR A 74 -11.16 0.86 15.74
CA THR A 74 -11.28 2.26 15.33
C THR A 74 -10.70 2.40 13.94
N SER A 75 -11.52 2.70 12.93
CA SER A 75 -11.02 2.94 11.57
C SER A 75 -10.16 4.20 11.57
N GLY A 76 -8.96 4.08 10.99
CA GLY A 76 -7.97 5.15 10.86
C GLY A 76 -7.92 5.74 9.46
N LEU A 77 -8.84 5.36 8.57
CA LEU A 77 -8.87 5.87 7.20
C LEU A 77 -9.06 7.39 7.12
N SER A 78 -9.77 7.99 8.09
CA SER A 78 -9.96 9.45 8.18
C SER A 78 -8.71 10.20 8.63
N ASP A 79 -7.79 9.52 9.30
CA ASP A 79 -6.59 10.13 9.88
C ASP A 79 -5.41 10.12 8.89
N LEU A 80 -5.59 9.46 7.75
CA LEU A 80 -4.61 9.39 6.67
C LEU A 80 -4.50 10.74 5.97
N VAL A 81 -3.29 11.31 5.99
CA VAL A 81 -2.97 12.55 5.30
C VAL A 81 -2.53 12.21 3.88
N LEU A 82 -3.22 12.79 2.89
CA LEU A 82 -2.81 12.71 1.49
C LEU A 82 -1.56 13.58 1.28
N VAL A 83 -0.45 12.95 0.91
CA VAL A 83 0.81 13.65 0.62
C VAL A 83 0.80 14.20 -0.78
N GLY A 84 0.31 13.40 -1.73
CA GLY A 84 0.36 13.73 -3.14
C GLY A 84 -0.35 12.69 -3.97
N ALA A 85 -0.79 13.13 -5.15
CA ALA A 85 -1.29 12.28 -6.20
C ALA A 85 -0.32 12.35 -7.38
N ALA A 86 0.13 11.19 -7.84
CA ALA A 86 1.04 11.13 -8.97
C ALA A 86 0.30 11.35 -10.30
N THR A 87 0.93 12.04 -11.22
CA THR A 87 0.43 12.22 -12.59
C THR A 87 0.83 11.05 -13.49
N SER A 88 1.96 10.41 -13.17
CA SER A 88 2.43 9.17 -13.80
C SER A 88 2.87 8.22 -12.71
N SER A 89 2.54 6.93 -12.85
CA SER A 89 2.92 5.92 -11.88
C SER A 89 3.00 4.55 -12.53
N THR A 90 4.07 3.82 -12.20
CA THR A 90 4.31 2.43 -12.60
C THR A 90 4.29 1.58 -11.34
N LEU A 91 3.53 0.48 -11.37
CA LEU A 91 3.50 -0.54 -10.34
C LEU A 91 4.13 -1.81 -10.93
N ASP A 92 5.25 -2.24 -10.35
CA ASP A 92 5.93 -3.46 -10.72
C ASP A 92 5.73 -4.49 -9.62
N LEU A 93 5.30 -5.70 -9.98
CA LEU A 93 5.11 -6.81 -9.06
C LEU A 93 5.82 -8.04 -9.61
N SER A 94 6.69 -8.62 -8.81
CA SER A 94 7.45 -9.82 -9.10
C SER A 94 7.21 -10.86 -8.02
N ASN A 95 6.90 -12.08 -8.43
CA ASN A 95 6.89 -13.22 -7.53
C ASN A 95 8.12 -14.05 -7.88
N THR A 96 9.03 -14.22 -6.93
CA THR A 96 10.11 -15.19 -7.11
C THR A 96 9.55 -16.58 -6.82
N ILE A 97 10.01 -17.56 -7.59
CA ILE A 97 9.66 -18.98 -7.38
C ILE A 97 10.98 -19.66 -7.10
N GLU A 98 11.16 -20.15 -5.87
CA GLU A 98 12.29 -21.00 -5.53
C GLU A 98 11.85 -22.47 -5.61
N ASP A 99 12.53 -23.25 -6.44
CA ASP A 99 12.29 -24.69 -6.56
C ASP A 99 13.26 -25.44 -5.65
N VAL A 100 12.82 -25.73 -4.42
CA VAL A 100 13.60 -26.48 -3.44
C VAL A 100 13.32 -27.98 -3.58
N ALA A 101 13.72 -28.57 -4.71
CA ALA A 101 13.67 -30.02 -4.91
C ALA A 101 15.07 -30.63 -4.99
N ARG A 102 15.67 -30.89 -3.82
CA ARG A 102 16.87 -31.75 -3.73
C ARG A 102 16.43 -33.21 -3.59
N ASP A 103 16.34 -33.88 -4.73
CA ASP A 103 16.45 -35.33 -4.93
C ASP A 103 15.56 -36.21 -4.01
N GLY A 104 14.28 -36.35 -4.38
CA GLY A 104 13.37 -37.28 -3.71
C GLY A 104 11.94 -37.12 -4.18
N SER A 105 11.39 -38.17 -4.79
CA SER A 105 9.99 -38.26 -5.26
C SER A 105 8.98 -37.81 -4.19
N GLY A 106 8.46 -36.58 -4.32
CA GLY A 106 7.40 -36.05 -3.44
C GLY A 106 7.32 -34.52 -3.28
N GLY A 107 7.89 -33.73 -4.18
CA GLY A 107 7.96 -32.26 -4.00
C GLY A 107 6.67 -31.49 -4.28
N THR A 108 6.29 -30.60 -3.36
CA THR A 108 6.13 -29.15 -3.63
C THR A 108 5.83 -28.41 -2.32
N LEU A 109 6.76 -27.61 -1.83
CA LEU A 109 6.46 -26.41 -1.06
C LEU A 109 7.10 -25.26 -1.82
N GLN A 110 6.31 -24.72 -2.74
CA GLN A 110 6.67 -23.58 -3.55
C GLN A 110 6.53 -22.34 -2.64
N GLU A 111 7.61 -21.96 -1.96
CA GLU A 111 7.67 -20.67 -1.28
C GLU A 111 7.81 -19.59 -2.37
N SER A 112 6.86 -18.66 -2.38
CA SER A 112 6.88 -17.53 -3.29
C SER A 112 6.82 -16.26 -2.47
N ASP A 113 7.93 -15.53 -2.48
CA ASP A 113 7.98 -14.19 -1.91
C ASP A 113 7.52 -13.21 -2.97
N GLN A 114 6.48 -12.46 -2.63
CA GLN A 114 5.96 -11.38 -3.46
C GLN A 114 6.70 -10.10 -3.13
N GLU A 115 7.43 -9.59 -4.11
CA GLU A 115 8.04 -8.27 -4.07
C GLU A 115 7.31 -7.33 -5.03
N TRP A 116 7.10 -6.09 -4.61
CA TRP A 116 6.52 -5.08 -5.48
C TRP A 116 7.12 -3.71 -5.18
N SER A 117 7.14 -2.86 -6.20
CA SER A 117 7.64 -1.49 -6.10
C SER A 117 6.75 -0.56 -6.92
N ILE A 118 6.73 0.71 -6.52
CA ILE A 118 6.02 1.76 -7.23
C ILE A 118 6.99 2.88 -7.54
N GLN A 119 7.03 3.26 -8.80
CA GLN A 119 7.70 4.47 -9.24
C GLN A 119 6.63 5.48 -9.62
N ALA A 120 6.76 6.70 -9.13
CA ALA A 120 5.75 7.73 -9.34
C ALA A 120 6.37 9.10 -9.57
N GLU A 121 5.75 9.83 -10.48
CA GLU A 121 6.12 11.19 -10.81
C GLU A 121 4.89 12.10 -10.67
N GLY A 122 5.10 13.29 -10.12
CA GLY A 122 4.04 14.27 -9.97
C GLY A 122 4.55 15.69 -9.98
N LEU A 123 3.59 16.60 -10.02
CA LEU A 123 3.83 18.03 -10.02
C LEU A 123 3.74 18.56 -8.59
N ILE A 124 4.69 19.40 -8.21
CA ILE A 124 4.64 20.17 -6.97
C ILE A 124 3.80 21.42 -7.27
N GLN A 125 2.64 21.53 -6.63
CA GLN A 125 1.79 22.72 -6.77
C GLN A 125 1.98 23.63 -5.56
N ASN A 126 1.93 24.95 -5.76
CA ASN A 126 2.11 25.94 -4.68
C ASN A 126 1.14 25.78 -3.49
N ALA A 127 0.01 25.10 -3.68
CA ALA A 127 -0.98 24.85 -2.63
C ALA A 127 -0.78 23.50 -1.92
N ASN A 128 0.05 22.60 -2.45
CA ASN A 128 0.18 21.24 -1.96
C ASN A 128 1.64 20.92 -1.69
N ASP A 129 1.95 20.65 -0.42
CA ASP A 129 3.31 20.46 0.08
C ASP A 129 3.88 19.07 -0.24
N ALA A 130 3.40 18.45 -1.32
CA ALA A 130 3.72 17.09 -1.71
C ALA A 130 5.22 16.85 -1.83
N GLY A 131 5.95 17.84 -2.36
CA GLY A 131 7.39 17.77 -2.50
C GLY A 131 8.12 17.68 -1.16
N SER A 132 7.83 18.58 -0.21
CA SER A 132 8.49 18.56 1.09
C SER A 132 7.99 17.39 1.96
N GLY A 133 6.70 17.05 1.87
CA GLY A 133 6.11 15.92 2.58
C GLY A 133 6.74 14.58 2.18
N ILE A 134 6.94 14.34 0.87
CA ILE A 134 7.63 13.14 0.39
C ILE A 134 9.08 13.10 0.88
N LEU A 135 9.79 14.24 0.83
CA LEU A 135 11.17 14.33 1.32
C LEU A 135 11.27 14.09 2.84
N ASP A 136 10.37 14.68 3.62
CA ASP A 136 10.36 14.51 5.07
C ASP A 136 9.97 13.07 5.45
N MET A 137 9.04 12.44 4.73
CA MET A 137 8.74 11.01 4.90
C MET A 137 9.93 10.12 4.58
N ALA A 138 10.66 10.40 3.48
CA ALA A 138 11.87 9.68 3.12
C ALA A 138 12.96 9.86 4.18
N ARG A 139 13.16 11.09 4.68
CA ARG A 139 14.15 11.41 5.72
C ARG A 139 13.83 10.74 7.05
N ASN A 140 12.55 10.77 7.45
CA ASN A 140 12.11 10.23 8.74
C ASN A 140 11.78 8.72 8.68
N LYS A 141 11.94 8.08 7.51
CA LYS A 141 11.69 6.65 7.27
C LYS A 141 10.26 6.22 7.63
N TYR A 142 9.29 7.04 7.24
CA TYR A 142 7.89 6.75 7.51
C TYR A 142 7.35 5.69 6.54
N TYR A 143 6.62 4.73 7.10
CA TYR A 143 5.77 3.81 6.35
C TYR A 143 4.56 4.58 5.84
N ALA A 144 4.31 4.47 4.54
CA ALA A 144 3.19 5.07 3.85
C ALA A 144 2.19 3.99 3.42
N LEU A 145 0.93 4.37 3.31
CA LEU A 145 -0.11 3.58 2.67
C LEU A 145 -0.33 4.12 1.27
N VAL A 146 -0.24 3.26 0.27
CA VAL A 146 -0.50 3.64 -1.12
C VAL A 146 -1.82 3.05 -1.57
N LYS A 147 -2.54 3.83 -2.38
CA LYS A 147 -3.71 3.39 -3.13
C LYS A 147 -3.40 3.59 -4.61
N PHE A 148 -3.31 2.50 -5.35
CA PHE A 148 -3.17 2.50 -6.79
C PHE A 148 -4.50 2.12 -7.42
N THR A 149 -5.07 3.03 -8.21
CA THR A 149 -6.37 2.87 -8.81
C THR A 149 -6.23 2.65 -10.32
N ILE A 150 -6.76 1.52 -10.80
CA ILE A 150 -6.86 1.20 -12.23
C ILE A 150 -8.32 1.30 -12.64
N GLU A 151 -8.64 2.28 -13.47
CA GLU A 151 -9.93 2.32 -14.15
C GLU A 151 -9.91 1.32 -15.31
N LYS A 152 -10.86 0.37 -15.35
CA LYS A 152 -10.96 -0.64 -16.43
C LYS A 152 -12.08 -0.32 -17.42
N GLY A 153 -12.81 0.78 -17.20
CA GLY A 153 -13.95 1.23 -17.98
C GLY A 153 -14.93 2.03 -17.11
N VAL A 154 -16.01 2.54 -17.72
CA VAL A 154 -17.01 3.36 -17.04
C VAL A 154 -17.62 2.59 -15.86
N GLY A 155 -17.27 3.00 -14.64
CA GLY A 155 -17.85 2.48 -13.40
C GLY A 155 -17.17 1.25 -12.81
N THR A 156 -16.10 0.72 -13.41
CA THR A 156 -15.33 -0.40 -12.82
C THR A 156 -13.91 0.03 -12.49
N THR A 157 -13.63 0.11 -11.20
CA THR A 157 -12.37 0.60 -10.66
C THR A 157 -11.75 -0.48 -9.78
N ASN A 158 -10.56 -0.95 -10.13
CA ASN A 158 -9.78 -1.84 -9.27
C ASN A 158 -8.88 -0.99 -8.39
N ASN A 159 -8.96 -1.17 -7.07
CA ASN A 159 -8.06 -0.49 -6.14
C ASN A 159 -7.08 -1.49 -5.56
N TYR A 160 -5.80 -1.14 -5.61
CA TYR A 160 -4.74 -1.89 -4.96
C TYR A 160 -4.20 -1.06 -3.81
N TYR A 161 -4.16 -1.67 -2.63
CA TYR A 161 -3.65 -1.07 -1.40
C TYR A 161 -2.40 -1.78 -0.97
N GLY A 162 -1.45 -1.03 -0.42
CA GLY A 162 -0.24 -1.63 0.12
C GLY A 162 0.47 -0.68 1.07
N GLN A 163 1.31 -1.26 1.93
CA GLN A 163 2.26 -0.47 2.72
C GLN A 163 3.54 -0.33 1.93
N VAL A 164 4.13 0.85 1.93
CA VAL A 164 5.42 1.12 1.29
C VAL A 164 6.37 1.85 2.21
N LEU A 165 7.65 1.73 1.90
CA LEU A 165 8.70 2.63 2.36
C LEU A 165 9.24 3.40 1.15
N ILE A 166 9.46 4.70 1.31
CA ILE A 166 10.12 5.51 0.27
C ILE A 166 11.61 5.16 0.28
N GLU A 167 12.11 4.63 -0.83
CA GLU A 167 13.52 4.29 -1.00
C GLU A 167 14.33 5.51 -1.43
N SER A 168 13.78 6.26 -2.39
CA SER A 168 14.40 7.46 -2.93
C SER A 168 13.34 8.45 -3.38
N ALA A 169 13.65 9.73 -3.20
CA ALA A 169 12.86 10.84 -3.71
C ALA A 169 13.82 11.88 -4.29
N SER A 170 13.48 12.41 -5.46
CA SER A 170 14.19 13.50 -6.10
C SER A 170 13.21 14.60 -6.48
N ILE A 171 13.64 15.84 -6.35
CA ILE A 171 12.89 17.02 -6.80
C ILE A 171 13.71 17.70 -7.87
N THR A 172 13.08 17.98 -9.00
CA THR A 172 13.70 18.68 -10.13
C THR A 172 12.86 19.91 -10.44
N GLY A 173 13.50 21.06 -10.60
CA GLY A 173 12.83 22.29 -11.01
C GLY A 173 13.83 23.31 -11.56
N GLY A 174 13.48 23.94 -12.68
CA GLY A 174 14.19 25.08 -13.23
C GLY A 174 13.70 26.42 -12.67
N VAL A 175 14.40 27.51 -12.98
CA VAL A 175 14.07 28.88 -12.52
C VAL A 175 12.70 29.38 -13.04
N ASP A 176 12.13 28.71 -14.05
CA ASP A 176 10.86 29.11 -14.69
C ASP A 176 9.97 27.91 -15.06
N GLU A 177 10.15 26.76 -14.39
CA GLU A 177 9.38 25.53 -14.63
C GLU A 177 8.64 25.08 -13.38
N ILE A 178 7.50 24.39 -13.56
CA ILE A 178 6.80 23.74 -12.45
C ILE A 178 7.70 22.62 -11.92
N ALA A 179 8.07 22.70 -10.65
CA ALA A 179 8.89 21.68 -10.03
C ALA A 179 8.16 20.32 -10.04
N THR A 180 8.88 19.28 -10.42
CA THR A 180 8.41 17.89 -10.43
C THR A 180 9.09 17.12 -9.31
N TYR A 181 8.39 16.12 -8.79
CA TYR A 181 8.99 15.12 -7.92
C TYR A 181 8.98 13.76 -8.62
N SER A 182 10.02 12.98 -8.36
CA SER A 182 10.10 11.57 -8.74
C SER A 182 10.41 10.76 -7.48
N VAL A 183 9.61 9.74 -7.21
CA VAL A 183 9.70 8.92 -5.99
C VAL A 183 9.67 7.44 -6.34
N THR A 184 10.58 6.69 -5.74
CA THR A 184 10.61 5.23 -5.78
C THR A 184 10.25 4.69 -4.41
N MET A 185 9.26 3.82 -4.38
CA MET A 185 8.71 3.22 -3.17
C MET A 185 8.79 1.70 -3.27
N ARG A 186 9.22 1.05 -2.19
CA ARG A 186 9.23 -0.42 -2.08
C ARG A 186 8.07 -0.88 -1.20
N GLY A 187 7.34 -1.87 -1.69
CA GLY A 187 6.29 -2.57 -0.97
C GLY A 187 6.81 -3.30 0.25
N VAL A 188 6.07 -3.20 1.36
CA VAL A 188 6.36 -3.88 2.62
C VAL A 188 5.24 -4.88 2.90
N GLY A 189 5.47 -6.15 2.56
CA GLY A 189 4.47 -7.21 2.64
C GLY A 189 3.61 -7.33 1.38
N ALA A 190 2.56 -8.15 1.46
CA ALA A 190 1.70 -8.43 0.31
C ALA A 190 0.89 -7.20 -0.12
N MET A 191 0.68 -7.06 -1.43
CA MET A 191 -0.26 -6.10 -1.97
C MET A 191 -1.69 -6.63 -1.83
N LEU A 192 -2.61 -5.75 -1.47
CA LEU A 192 -4.01 -6.06 -1.22
C LEU A 192 -4.90 -5.49 -2.32
N LYS A 193 -5.99 -6.18 -2.69
CA LYS A 193 -6.97 -5.69 -3.67
C LYS A 193 -8.28 -5.31 -2.98
N ALA A 194 -8.97 -4.28 -3.44
CA ALA A 194 -10.32 -3.90 -2.97
C ALA A 194 -11.26 -3.66 -4.15
#